data_AF-A0A078AZR2-F1
#
_entry.id   AF-A0A078AZR2-F1
#
_cell.length_a   1.000
_cell.length_b   1.000
_cell.length_c   1.000
_cell.angle_alpha   90.00
_cell.angle_beta   90.00
_cell.angle_gamma   90.00
#
_symmetry.space_group_name_H-M   'P 1'
#
loop_
_entity.id
_entity.type
_entity.pdbx_description
1 polymer ?
#
loop_
_entity_poly.entity_id
_entity_poly.type
_entity_poly.pdbx_seq_one_letter_code
_entity_poly.pdbx_strand_id
1 'polypeptide(L)'
;MFQLRTISKHTLRLLTQTNKQSVVMNLNRAFASKFDPPGYDTFAQEDRAKAQELKQQQQNNQNVESQGNDEMEEDVVPEVFRAHRHTYSEKPKEIEGYKRQLYYRCSHIGTKELEIILGDWLKLNMHNMSYADLEEFDNNILDIENPQLQRYFVNGEPIKDFHLNNKYVKIVQDYVERRKTDYINNIPKPEIF
;
A
#
# COMPACT_ATOMS: atom_id res chain seq x y z
N MET A 1 2.61 51.57 31.24
CA MET A 1 2.44 50.14 31.60
C MET A 1 1.27 49.57 30.83
N PHE A 2 1.35 48.29 30.47
CA PHE A 2 0.44 47.44 29.67
C PHE A 2 0.78 47.30 28.17
N GLN A 3 1.62 46.30 27.89
CA GLN A 3 1.67 45.62 26.58
C GLN A 3 0.67 44.46 26.59
N LEU A 4 -0.26 44.45 25.64
CA LEU A 4 -1.18 43.34 25.41
C LEU A 4 -0.52 42.32 24.48
N ARG A 5 -0.39 41.07 24.96
CA ARG A 5 0.08 39.92 24.18
C ARG A 5 -1.08 39.37 23.35
N THR A 6 -0.92 39.34 22.03
CA THR A 6 -1.79 38.64 21.09
C THR A 6 -1.53 37.14 21.16
N ILE A 7 -2.51 36.38 21.62
CA ILE A 7 -2.47 34.90 21.63
C ILE A 7 -2.90 34.39 20.25
N SER A 8 -2.05 33.56 19.65
CA SER A 8 -2.23 32.92 18.35
C SER A 8 -3.42 31.97 18.34
N LYS A 9 -4.26 32.05 17.29
CA LYS A 9 -5.49 31.27 17.09
C LYS A 9 -5.23 29.81 16.66
N HIS A 10 -4.00 29.31 16.70
CA HIS A 10 -3.65 28.00 16.14
C HIS A 10 -3.71 26.81 17.12
N THR A 11 -3.89 27.05 18.41
CA THR A 11 -3.84 26.02 19.48
C THR A 11 -5.19 25.59 20.03
N LEU A 12 -6.30 25.86 19.32
CA LEU A 12 -7.67 25.48 19.73
C LEU A 12 -8.36 24.51 18.77
N ARG A 13 -7.59 23.87 17.87
CA ARG A 13 -8.12 22.93 16.86
C ARG A 13 -7.53 21.51 16.94
N LEU A 14 -7.02 21.12 18.10
CA LEU A 14 -6.42 19.79 18.35
C LEU A 14 -7.09 19.00 19.49
N LEU A 15 -8.28 19.40 19.95
CA LEU A 15 -8.91 18.79 21.15
C LEU A 15 -10.37 18.32 20.97
N THR A 16 -10.86 18.15 19.74
CA THR A 16 -12.27 17.80 19.49
C THR A 16 -12.50 16.67 18.48
N GLN A 17 -11.57 15.73 18.31
CA GLN A 17 -11.81 14.58 17.42
C GLN A 17 -11.31 13.21 17.90
N THR A 18 -11.17 13.01 19.22
CA THR A 18 -10.91 11.68 19.80
C THR A 18 -11.93 11.38 20.90
N ASN A 19 -13.23 11.38 20.57
CA ASN A 19 -14.24 10.87 21.51
C ASN A 19 -15.54 10.42 20.81
N LYS A 20 -15.44 9.64 19.73
CA LYS A 20 -16.62 9.04 19.06
C LYS A 20 -16.37 7.60 18.56
N GLN A 21 -15.51 6.83 19.23
CA GLN A 21 -15.37 5.40 18.93
C GLN A 21 -15.39 4.45 20.15
N SER A 22 -15.61 4.94 21.38
CA SER A 22 -15.70 4.05 22.56
C SER A 22 -17.13 3.72 23.03
N VAL A 23 -18.17 4.22 22.37
CA VAL A 23 -19.57 4.08 22.85
C VAL A 23 -20.37 2.99 22.11
N VAL A 24 -19.86 2.40 21.02
CA VAL A 24 -20.59 1.35 20.27
C VAL A 24 -20.21 -0.08 20.68
N MET A 25 -19.43 -0.26 21.75
CA MET A 25 -18.95 -1.57 22.22
C MET A 25 -19.49 -1.97 23.60
N ASN A 26 -20.66 -1.48 24.02
CA ASN A 26 -21.23 -1.84 25.34
C ASN A 26 -22.76 -1.95 25.37
N LEU A 27 -23.40 -2.46 24.31
CA LEU A 27 -24.85 -2.66 24.28
C LEU A 27 -25.33 -4.05 23.81
N ASN A 28 -24.47 -5.07 23.85
CA ASN A 28 -24.86 -6.47 23.56
C ASN A 28 -24.69 -7.43 24.75
N ARG A 29 -24.47 -6.93 25.98
CA ARG A 29 -24.22 -7.78 27.16
C ARG A 29 -25.34 -7.80 28.19
N ALA A 30 -26.58 -7.54 27.77
CA ALA A 30 -27.74 -7.53 28.68
C ALA A 30 -28.87 -8.50 28.29
N PHE A 31 -28.68 -9.37 27.29
CA PHE A 31 -29.73 -10.28 26.79
C PHE A 31 -29.34 -11.78 26.77
N ALA A 32 -28.40 -12.20 27.63
CA ALA A 32 -28.03 -13.60 27.77
C ALA A 32 -27.94 -14.03 29.25
N SER A 33 -28.98 -13.73 30.03
CA SER A 33 -29.23 -14.42 31.30
C SER A 33 -30.60 -15.09 31.23
N LYS A 34 -30.78 -15.98 30.24
CA LYS A 34 -31.83 -16.99 30.32
C LYS A 34 -31.27 -18.12 31.17
N PHE A 35 -32.05 -18.47 32.19
CA PHE A 35 -31.82 -19.52 33.14
C PHE A 35 -31.58 -20.84 32.41
N ASP A 36 -30.32 -21.30 32.34
CA ASP A 36 -30.01 -22.58 31.71
C ASP A 36 -30.47 -23.73 32.64
N PRO A 37 -31.13 -24.78 32.10
CA PRO A 37 -31.63 -25.89 32.91
C PRO A 37 -30.48 -26.69 33.55
N PRO A 38 -30.65 -27.20 34.78
CA PRO A 38 -29.61 -27.90 35.50
C PRO A 38 -29.21 -29.19 34.76
N GLY A 39 -27.95 -29.25 34.30
CA GLY A 39 -27.37 -30.42 33.65
C GLY A 39 -26.89 -30.21 32.20
N TYR A 40 -27.10 -29.03 31.59
CA TYR A 40 -26.70 -28.77 30.19
C TYR A 40 -25.28 -28.20 30.02
N ASP A 41 -24.52 -28.02 31.10
CA ASP A 41 -23.38 -27.09 31.13
C ASP A 41 -21.99 -27.75 31.29
N THR A 42 -21.86 -29.07 31.40
CA THR A 42 -20.52 -29.69 31.58
C THR A 42 -19.69 -29.63 30.30
N PHE A 43 -20.27 -29.99 29.16
CA PHE A 43 -19.57 -29.98 27.87
C PHE A 43 -19.25 -28.54 27.40
N ALA A 44 -20.17 -27.60 27.58
CA ALA A 44 -19.96 -26.21 27.21
C ALA A 44 -18.95 -25.49 28.12
N GLN A 45 -18.85 -25.88 29.39
CA GLN A 45 -17.81 -25.38 30.30
C GLN A 45 -16.43 -25.92 29.94
N GLU A 46 -16.30 -27.20 29.59
CA GLU A 46 -15.03 -27.79 29.14
C GLU A 46 -14.52 -27.13 27.86
N ASP A 47 -15.39 -26.88 26.88
CA ASP A 47 -14.99 -26.24 25.62
C ASP A 47 -14.56 -24.78 25.83
N ARG A 48 -15.24 -24.06 26.74
CA ARG A 48 -14.85 -22.70 27.14
C ARG A 48 -13.53 -22.67 27.90
N ALA A 49 -13.30 -23.62 28.79
CA ALA A 49 -12.03 -23.74 29.53
C ALA A 49 -10.87 -24.02 28.58
N LYS A 50 -11.06 -24.94 27.64
CA LYS A 50 -10.06 -25.29 26.61
C LYS A 50 -9.77 -24.12 25.67
N ALA A 51 -10.78 -23.34 25.30
CA ALA A 51 -10.60 -22.13 24.51
C ALA A 51 -9.83 -21.03 25.27
N GLN A 52 -10.05 -20.89 26.58
CA GLN A 52 -9.30 -19.95 27.42
C GLN A 52 -7.83 -20.37 27.59
N GLU A 53 -7.57 -21.66 27.77
CA GLU A 53 -6.23 -22.22 27.89
C GLU A 53 -5.42 -22.05 26.60
N LEU A 54 -6.03 -22.31 25.44
CA LEU A 54 -5.41 -22.08 24.12
C LEU A 54 -5.04 -20.60 23.92
N LYS A 55 -5.91 -19.69 24.38
CA LYS A 55 -5.69 -18.25 24.28
C LYS A 55 -4.56 -17.76 25.20
N GLN A 56 -4.42 -18.36 26.38
CA GLN A 56 -3.30 -18.11 27.28
C GLN A 56 -1.97 -18.64 26.73
N GLN A 57 -1.97 -19.82 26.09
CA GLN A 57 -0.78 -20.36 25.43
C GLN A 57 -0.31 -19.45 24.28
N GLN A 58 -1.24 -18.91 23.49
CA GLN A 58 -0.91 -17.96 22.42
C GLN A 58 -0.31 -16.65 22.96
N GLN A 59 -0.84 -16.11 24.06
CA GLN A 59 -0.30 -14.91 24.69
C GLN A 59 1.08 -15.15 25.32
N ASN A 60 1.30 -16.33 25.89
CA ASN A 60 2.62 -16.69 26.42
C ASN A 60 3.65 -16.89 25.31
N ASN A 61 3.29 -17.45 24.16
CA ASN A 61 4.21 -17.55 23.01
C ASN A 61 4.54 -16.17 22.41
N GLN A 62 3.57 -15.25 22.33
CA GLN A 62 3.82 -13.89 21.83
C GLN A 62 4.75 -13.07 22.74
N ASN A 63 4.75 -13.33 24.06
CA ASN A 63 5.66 -12.67 25.00
C ASN A 63 7.10 -13.22 24.98
N VAL A 64 7.36 -14.38 24.37
CA VAL A 64 8.72 -14.94 24.21
C VAL A 64 9.39 -14.39 22.94
N GLU A 65 8.62 -13.97 21.94
CA GLU A 65 9.15 -13.43 20.67
C GLU A 65 9.42 -11.91 20.73
N SER A 66 9.00 -11.20 21.78
CA SER A 66 9.13 -9.73 21.91
C SER A 66 10.43 -9.26 22.58
N GLN A 67 11.49 -10.07 22.54
CA GLN A 67 12.86 -9.68 22.91
C GLN A 67 13.86 -10.07 21.81
N GLY A 68 13.55 -9.72 20.56
CA GLY A 68 14.50 -9.65 19.45
C GLY A 68 14.47 -8.23 18.91
N ASN A 69 15.64 -7.64 18.69
CA ASN A 69 15.82 -6.28 18.18
C ASN A 69 14.89 -5.99 16.99
N ASP A 70 14.09 -4.92 17.08
CA ASP A 70 13.38 -4.28 15.96
C ASP A 70 14.39 -3.63 14.99
N GLU A 71 15.28 -4.42 14.41
CA GLU A 71 15.81 -4.09 13.09
C GLU A 71 14.68 -4.42 12.13
N MET A 72 14.15 -3.40 11.45
CA MET A 72 13.22 -3.58 10.33
C MET A 72 13.90 -4.50 9.30
N GLU A 73 13.64 -5.80 9.41
CA GLU A 73 13.97 -6.78 8.40
C GLU A 73 13.21 -6.31 7.17
N GLU A 74 13.93 -5.71 6.21
CA GLU A 74 13.34 -5.37 4.93
C GLU A 74 12.74 -6.68 4.41
N ASP A 75 11.45 -6.66 4.07
CA ASP A 75 10.73 -7.78 3.43
C ASP A 75 11.38 -8.05 2.05
N VAL A 76 12.57 -8.65 2.05
CA VAL A 76 13.34 -8.95 0.87
C VAL A 76 12.76 -10.24 0.31
N VAL A 77 11.80 -10.08 -0.60
CA VAL A 77 11.27 -11.18 -1.41
C VAL A 77 12.45 -11.92 -2.05
N PRO A 78 12.58 -13.25 -1.83
CA PRO A 78 13.66 -14.03 -2.42
C PRO A 78 13.75 -13.85 -3.94
N GLU A 79 14.95 -13.64 -4.48
CA GLU A 79 15.21 -13.40 -5.91
C GLU A 79 14.59 -14.46 -6.83
N VAL A 80 14.41 -15.68 -6.32
CA VAL A 80 13.77 -16.80 -7.03
C VAL A 80 12.37 -16.44 -7.52
N PHE A 81 11.57 -15.72 -6.72
CA PHE A 81 10.22 -15.31 -7.13
C PHE A 81 10.24 -14.20 -8.17
N ARG A 82 11.26 -13.32 -8.14
CA ARG A 82 11.47 -12.29 -9.17
C ARG A 82 11.85 -12.91 -10.51
N ALA A 83 12.75 -13.89 -10.50
CA ALA A 83 13.19 -14.59 -11.69
C ALA A 83 12.05 -15.31 -12.42
N HIS A 84 11.00 -15.73 -11.70
CA HIS A 84 9.86 -16.45 -12.28
C HIS A 84 8.72 -15.56 -12.80
N ARG A 85 8.73 -14.26 -12.49
CA ARG A 85 7.70 -13.32 -12.98
C ARG A 85 7.72 -13.17 -14.50
N HIS A 86 8.90 -13.29 -15.10
CA HIS A 86 9.11 -13.20 -16.55
C HIS A 86 9.03 -14.54 -17.27
N THR A 87 8.97 -15.66 -16.54
CA THR A 87 9.02 -17.01 -17.14
C THR A 87 7.73 -17.37 -17.89
N TYR A 88 6.60 -16.75 -17.56
CA TYR A 88 5.30 -17.17 -18.07
C TYR A 88 4.75 -16.33 -19.22
N SER A 89 5.44 -15.26 -19.64
CA SER A 89 5.01 -14.46 -20.79
C SER A 89 6.21 -14.09 -21.65
N GLU A 90 6.36 -14.79 -22.78
CA GLU A 90 7.35 -14.42 -23.78
C GLU A 90 7.11 -12.97 -24.22
N LYS A 91 8.17 -12.13 -24.20
CA LYS A 91 8.06 -10.73 -24.62
C LYS A 91 7.65 -10.69 -26.10
N PRO A 92 6.59 -9.94 -26.46
CA PRO A 92 6.18 -9.82 -27.86
C PRO A 92 7.33 -9.29 -28.72
N LYS A 93 7.51 -9.87 -29.91
CA LYS A 93 8.49 -9.39 -30.90
C LYS A 93 8.02 -8.11 -31.58
N GLU A 94 6.71 -7.92 -31.69
CA GLU A 94 6.11 -6.73 -32.29
C GLU A 94 5.99 -5.59 -31.26
N ILE A 95 6.43 -4.39 -31.65
CA ILE A 95 6.42 -3.22 -30.77
C ILE A 95 5.02 -2.87 -30.25
N GLU A 96 4.00 -2.95 -31.10
CA GLU A 96 2.61 -2.65 -30.72
C GLU A 96 2.04 -3.72 -29.78
N GLY A 97 2.46 -4.98 -29.96
CA GLY A 97 2.16 -6.05 -29.01
C GLY A 97 2.77 -5.76 -27.64
N TYR A 98 4.03 -5.32 -27.62
CA TYR A 98 4.72 -5.01 -26.37
C TYR A 98 4.11 -3.79 -25.65
N LYS A 99 3.78 -2.73 -26.40
CA LYS A 99 3.05 -1.56 -25.88
C LYS A 99 1.74 -1.96 -25.19
N ARG A 100 0.92 -2.79 -25.84
CA ARG A 100 -0.34 -3.30 -25.26
C ARG A 100 -0.10 -4.12 -23.99
N GLN A 101 0.89 -5.01 -24.01
CA GLN A 101 1.22 -5.83 -22.84
C GLN A 101 1.69 -4.97 -21.66
N LEU A 102 2.58 -4.01 -21.91
CA LEU A 102 3.13 -3.12 -20.90
C LEU A 102 2.04 -2.24 -20.29
N TYR A 103 1.19 -1.67 -21.14
CA TYR A 103 0.03 -0.90 -20.70
C TYR A 103 -0.94 -1.73 -19.85
N TYR A 104 -1.22 -2.96 -20.25
CA TYR A 104 -2.06 -3.88 -19.47
C TYR A 104 -1.47 -4.13 -18.07
N ARG A 105 -0.17 -4.47 -17.99
CA ARG A 105 0.52 -4.72 -16.72
C ARG A 105 0.48 -3.50 -15.80
N CYS A 106 0.74 -2.30 -16.33
CA CYS A 106 0.69 -1.07 -15.54
C CYS A 106 -0.73 -0.72 -15.06
N SER A 107 -1.74 -1.03 -15.88
CA SER A 107 -3.15 -0.77 -15.56
C SER A 107 -3.77 -1.80 -14.61
N HIS A 108 -3.06 -2.89 -14.31
CA HIS A 108 -3.53 -4.00 -13.45
C HIS A 108 -2.49 -4.39 -12.39
N ILE A 109 -1.66 -3.43 -11.97
CA ILE A 109 -0.60 -3.69 -11.01
C ILE A 109 -1.15 -3.96 -9.58
N GLY A 110 -2.43 -3.64 -9.33
CA GLY A 110 -3.17 -4.04 -8.13
C GLY A 110 -3.48 -2.90 -7.17
N THR A 111 -2.91 -1.72 -7.37
CA THR A 111 -3.15 -0.54 -6.53
C THR A 111 -3.56 0.64 -7.40
N LYS A 112 -4.70 1.26 -7.08
CA LYS A 112 -5.35 2.25 -7.96
C LYS A 112 -4.50 3.50 -8.19
N GLU A 113 -3.72 3.93 -7.20
CA GLU A 113 -2.83 5.09 -7.36
C GLU A 113 -1.74 4.82 -8.40
N LEU A 114 -1.08 3.65 -8.33
CA LEU A 114 -0.04 3.29 -9.29
C LEU A 114 -0.63 3.05 -10.69
N GLU A 115 -1.82 2.45 -10.78
CA GLU A 115 -2.52 2.25 -12.06
C GLU A 115 -2.79 3.59 -12.76
N ILE A 116 -3.21 4.61 -12.01
CA ILE A 116 -3.42 5.96 -12.54
C ILE A 116 -2.08 6.58 -12.96
N ILE A 117 -1.07 6.55 -12.10
CA ILE A 117 0.22 7.20 -12.37
C ILE A 117 0.91 6.57 -13.60
N LEU A 118 1.11 5.25 -13.58
CA LEU A 118 1.83 4.52 -14.62
C LEU A 118 1.01 4.43 -15.91
N GLY A 119 -0.28 4.17 -15.80
CA GLY A 119 -1.19 4.10 -16.95
C GLY A 119 -1.29 5.43 -17.68
N ASP A 120 -1.46 6.54 -16.96
CA ASP A 120 -1.51 7.87 -17.57
C ASP A 120 -0.18 8.28 -18.21
N TRP A 121 0.93 8.02 -17.53
CA TRP A 121 2.25 8.32 -18.07
C TRP A 121 2.51 7.56 -19.38
N LEU A 122 2.15 6.27 -19.43
CA LEU A 122 2.27 5.48 -20.65
C LEU A 122 1.37 6.02 -21.76
N LYS A 123 0.10 6.36 -21.50
CA LYS A 123 -0.78 6.96 -22.52
C LYS A 123 -0.16 8.19 -23.19
N LEU A 124 0.51 9.04 -22.40
CA LEU A 124 1.12 10.26 -22.90
C LEU A 124 2.41 10.01 -23.69
N ASN A 125 3.21 9.00 -23.34
CA ASN A 125 4.59 8.86 -23.85
C ASN A 125 4.82 7.64 -24.75
N MET A 126 4.00 6.59 -24.63
CA MET A 126 4.23 5.28 -25.24
C MET A 126 4.26 5.32 -26.77
N HIS A 127 3.64 6.30 -27.41
CA HIS A 127 3.68 6.47 -28.87
C HIS A 127 5.09 6.76 -29.40
N ASN A 128 5.94 7.42 -28.60
CA ASN A 128 7.32 7.79 -28.96
C ASN A 128 8.39 6.82 -28.47
N MET A 129 8.02 5.75 -27.76
CA MET A 129 8.98 4.81 -27.19
C MET A 129 9.45 3.80 -28.22
N SER A 130 10.77 3.58 -28.29
CA SER A 130 11.37 2.48 -29.05
C SER A 130 11.19 1.14 -28.31
N TYR A 131 11.51 0.03 -28.97
CA TYR A 131 11.48 -1.28 -28.31
C TYR A 131 12.44 -1.34 -27.11
N ALA A 132 13.64 -0.76 -27.25
CA ALA A 132 14.63 -0.69 -26.18
C ALA A 132 14.13 0.15 -25.00
N ASP A 133 13.42 1.26 -25.27
CA ASP A 133 12.79 2.08 -24.23
C ASP A 133 11.70 1.31 -23.47
N LEU A 134 10.90 0.49 -24.17
CA LEU A 134 9.87 -0.34 -23.54
C LEU A 134 10.48 -1.41 -22.62
N GLU A 135 11.56 -2.06 -23.09
CA GLU A 135 12.28 -3.05 -22.28
C GLU A 135 12.96 -2.42 -21.07
N GLU A 136 13.62 -1.28 -21.26
CA GLU A 136 14.23 -0.54 -20.18
C GLU A 136 13.17 -0.03 -19.18
N PHE A 137 11.98 0.35 -19.62
CA PHE A 137 10.86 0.69 -18.73
C PHE A 137 10.37 -0.52 -17.93
N ASP A 138 10.16 -1.66 -18.59
CA ASP A 138 9.75 -2.92 -17.97
C ASP A 138 10.71 -3.30 -16.84
N ASN A 139 12.01 -3.32 -17.12
CA ASN A 139 13.04 -3.66 -16.14
C ASN A 139 13.17 -2.60 -15.02
N ASN A 140 13.05 -1.31 -15.36
CA ASN A 140 13.24 -0.24 -14.36
C ASN A 140 12.04 -0.06 -13.42
N ILE A 141 10.82 -0.35 -13.87
CA ILE A 141 9.58 -0.07 -13.15
C ILE A 141 8.90 -1.36 -12.69
N LEU A 142 8.67 -2.32 -13.59
CA LEU A 142 7.84 -3.49 -13.30
C LEU A 142 8.58 -4.59 -12.52
N ASP A 143 9.91 -4.50 -12.40
CA ASP A 143 10.72 -5.33 -11.50
C ASP A 143 10.74 -4.80 -10.05
N ILE A 144 10.33 -3.55 -9.82
CA ILE A 144 10.26 -2.98 -8.47
C ILE A 144 8.95 -3.43 -7.80
N GLU A 145 9.03 -3.80 -6.53
CA GLU A 145 7.88 -4.21 -5.74
C GLU A 145 6.86 -3.06 -5.57
N ASN A 146 5.57 -3.38 -5.63
CA ASN A 146 4.51 -2.38 -5.52
C ASN A 146 4.58 -1.51 -4.26
N PRO A 147 4.84 -2.06 -3.04
CA PRO A 147 4.99 -1.22 -1.85
C PRO A 147 6.12 -0.20 -2.00
N GLN A 148 7.21 -0.57 -2.67
CA GLN A 148 8.34 0.32 -2.89
C GLN A 148 8.02 1.41 -3.92
N LEU A 149 7.31 1.07 -4.99
CA LEU A 149 6.79 2.04 -5.96
C LEU A 149 5.82 3.03 -5.31
N GLN A 150 4.94 2.57 -4.40
CA GLN A 150 4.06 3.46 -3.65
C GLN A 150 4.84 4.45 -2.79
N ARG A 151 5.89 4.00 -2.10
CA ARG A 151 6.74 4.89 -1.31
C ARG A 151 7.35 5.99 -2.16
N TYR A 152 7.86 5.66 -3.35
CA TYR A 152 8.44 6.66 -4.26
C TYR A 152 7.39 7.61 -4.83
N PHE A 153 6.39 7.08 -5.52
CA PHE A 153 5.50 7.88 -6.36
C PHE A 153 4.29 8.45 -5.62
N VAL A 154 3.79 7.77 -4.60
CA VAL A 154 2.60 8.21 -3.86
C VAL A 154 3.02 8.99 -2.62
N ASN A 155 3.89 8.40 -1.79
CA ASN A 155 4.32 9.03 -0.53
C ASN A 155 5.40 10.10 -0.72
N GLY A 156 6.11 10.08 -1.84
CA GLY A 156 7.18 11.05 -2.13
C GLY A 156 8.46 10.79 -1.32
N GLU A 157 8.70 9.54 -0.93
CA GLU A 157 9.94 9.15 -0.28
C GLU A 157 11.11 9.15 -1.28
N PRO A 158 12.34 9.43 -0.81
CA PRO A 158 13.51 9.44 -1.68
C PRO A 158 13.73 8.06 -2.33
N ILE A 159 14.15 8.08 -3.59
CA ILE A 159 14.52 6.87 -4.34
C ILE A 159 15.76 6.25 -3.70
N LYS A 160 15.71 4.95 -3.38
CA LYS A 160 16.86 4.21 -2.83
C LYS A 160 18.02 4.15 -3.83
N ASP A 161 19.25 4.06 -3.33
CA ASP A 161 20.51 4.03 -4.10
C ASP A 161 20.51 3.00 -5.24
N PHE A 162 19.95 1.82 -5.01
CA PHE A 162 19.86 0.78 -6.03
C PHE A 162 18.99 1.18 -7.24
N HIS A 163 17.95 1.98 -7.04
CA HIS A 163 17.04 2.43 -8.11
C HIS A 163 17.37 3.83 -8.63
N LEU A 164 18.34 4.53 -8.02
CA LEU A 164 18.73 5.88 -8.42
C LEU A 164 19.26 5.93 -9.85
N ASN A 165 19.83 4.84 -10.36
CA ASN A 165 20.33 4.77 -11.74
C ASN A 165 19.24 4.40 -12.76
N ASN A 166 18.04 4.04 -12.32
CA ASN A 166 16.96 3.64 -13.21
C ASN A 166 16.36 4.88 -13.90
N LYS A 167 16.60 5.00 -15.21
CA LYS A 167 16.13 6.11 -16.05
C LYS A 167 14.64 6.37 -15.86
N TYR A 168 13.80 5.34 -15.97
CA TYR A 168 12.34 5.51 -15.92
C TYR A 168 11.79 5.80 -14.53
N VAL A 169 12.46 5.37 -13.46
CA VAL A 169 12.05 5.74 -12.09
C VAL A 169 12.13 7.25 -11.92
N LYS A 170 13.23 7.86 -12.37
CA LYS A 170 13.40 9.33 -12.35
C LYS A 170 12.39 10.06 -13.23
N ILE A 171 12.16 9.57 -14.45
CA ILE A 171 11.20 10.19 -15.38
C ILE A 171 9.77 10.15 -14.82
N VAL A 172 9.35 9.03 -14.23
CA VAL A 172 8.03 8.89 -13.63
C VAL A 172 7.91 9.73 -12.37
N GLN A 173 8.95 9.80 -11.54
CA GLN A 173 8.99 10.69 -10.36
C GLN A 173 8.79 12.16 -10.76
N ASP A 174 9.54 12.63 -11.76
CA ASP A 174 9.42 13.98 -12.30
C ASP A 174 8.03 14.24 -12.90
N TYR A 175 7.42 13.24 -13.55
CA TYR A 175 6.03 13.31 -13.99
C TYR A 175 5.04 13.49 -12.81
N VAL A 176 5.21 12.73 -11.73
CA VAL A 176 4.37 12.86 -10.52
C VAL A 176 4.51 14.27 -9.92
N GLU A 177 5.72 14.81 -9.86
CA GLU A 177 5.98 16.17 -9.37
C GLU A 177 5.32 17.22 -10.25
N ARG A 178 5.41 17.09 -11.57
CA ARG A 178 4.70 17.97 -12.52
C ARG A 178 3.18 17.89 -12.38
N ARG A 179 2.60 16.72 -12.12
CA ARG A 179 1.14 16.61 -11.87
C ARG A 179 0.70 17.35 -10.60
N LYS A 180 1.57 17.40 -9.59
CA LYS A 180 1.29 18.14 -8.34
C LYS A 180 1.28 19.65 -8.56
N THR A 181 2.10 20.16 -9.48
CA THR A 181 2.18 21.60 -9.78
C THR A 181 1.19 22.04 -10.86
N ASP A 182 1.02 21.24 -11.91
CA ASP A 182 0.16 21.53 -13.04
C ASP A 182 -0.62 20.28 -13.48
N TYR A 183 -1.75 20.06 -12.83
CA TYR A 183 -2.58 18.90 -13.06
C TYR A 183 -3.18 18.87 -14.48
N ILE A 184 -3.66 20.02 -14.98
CA ILE A 184 -4.46 20.08 -16.22
C ILE A 184 -3.61 19.71 -17.44
N ASN A 185 -2.37 20.15 -17.49
CA ASN A 185 -1.50 19.91 -18.64
C ASN A 185 -0.78 18.55 -18.59
N ASN A 186 -0.77 17.86 -17.45
CA ASN A 186 -0.04 16.61 -17.24
C ASN A 186 -0.95 15.36 -17.12
N ILE A 187 -2.19 15.45 -17.59
CA ILE A 187 -3.11 14.30 -17.68
C ILE A 187 -3.43 13.95 -19.14
N PRO A 188 -3.68 12.67 -19.45
CA PRO A 188 -4.27 12.29 -20.73
C PRO A 188 -5.59 13.02 -20.94
N LYS A 189 -5.78 13.61 -22.12
CA LYS A 189 -7.06 14.22 -22.47
C LYS A 189 -8.11 13.10 -22.61
N PRO A 190 -9.34 13.30 -22.10
CA PRO A 190 -10.40 12.33 -22.32
C PRO A 190 -10.62 12.19 -23.83
N GLU A 191 -10.64 10.96 -24.30
CA GLU A 191 -11.08 10.68 -25.67
C GLU A 191 -12.55 11.12 -25.75
N ILE A 192 -12.82 12.12 -26.59
CA ILE A 192 -14.19 12.52 -26.91
C ILE A 192 -14.71 11.45 -27.87
N PHE A 193 -15.48 10.51 -27.32
CA PHE A 193 -16.17 9.47 -28.09
C PHE A 193 -17.35 10.05 -28.87
#